data_AF-A0A5D0VTA7-F1
#
_entry.id   AF-A0A5D0VTA7-F1
#
_cell.length_a   1.000
_cell.length_b   1.000
_cell.length_c   1.000
_cell.angle_alpha   90.00
_cell.angle_beta   90.00
_cell.angle_gamma   90.00
#
_symmetry.space_group_name_H-M   'P 1'
#
loop_
_entity.id
_entity.type
_entity.pdbx_description
1 polymer ?
#
loop_
_entity_poly.entity_id
_entity_poly.type
_entity_poly.pdbx_seq_one_letter_code
_entity_poly.pdbx_strand_id
1 'polypeptide(L)'
;MYHKPFAGLAADLIENTVAAKSPAHEDAKAWQQAAEDCVLARIKSLRLVGGLPCHKAPLSAERRLDRLHSLLQLWANGCTCAVDEDLFADIVNRRRQSAG
;
A
#
# COMPACT_ATOMS: atom_id res chain seq x y z
N MET A 1 -40.22 -22.10 26.05
CA MET A 1 -39.42 -20.89 25.78
C MET A 1 -38.18 -21.31 25.00
N TYR A 2 -38.13 -21.04 23.68
CA TYR A 2 -37.05 -21.49 22.80
C TYR A 2 -35.90 -20.46 22.82
N HIS A 3 -34.80 -20.81 23.48
CA HIS A 3 -33.56 -20.03 23.44
C HIS A 3 -32.89 -20.27 22.09
N LYS A 4 -32.89 -19.26 21.20
CA LYS A 4 -32.09 -19.32 19.97
C LYS A 4 -30.61 -19.34 20.37
N PRO A 5 -29.81 -20.35 19.97
CA PRO A 5 -28.40 -20.37 20.30
C PRO A 5 -27.70 -19.21 19.59
N PHE A 6 -26.78 -18.57 20.31
CA PHE A 6 -25.94 -17.43 19.87
C PHE A 6 -25.27 -17.61 18.50
N ALA A 7 -25.17 -18.84 17.99
CA ALA A 7 -24.67 -19.17 16.67
C ALA A 7 -25.46 -18.48 15.52
N GLY A 8 -26.78 -18.31 15.65
CA GLY A 8 -27.59 -17.68 14.59
C GLY A 8 -27.40 -16.15 14.50
N LEU A 9 -27.21 -15.49 15.64
CA LEU A 9 -26.99 -14.04 15.70
C LEU A 9 -25.61 -13.63 15.19
N ALA A 10 -24.60 -14.49 15.38
CA ALA A 10 -23.26 -14.25 14.85
C ALA A 10 -23.23 -14.28 13.31
N ALA A 11 -23.98 -15.20 12.68
CA ALA A 11 -24.07 -15.29 11.23
C ALA A 11 -24.75 -14.05 10.61
N ASP A 12 -25.88 -13.60 11.17
CA ASP A 12 -26.60 -12.40 10.70
C ASP A 12 -25.79 -11.09 10.86
N LEU A 13 -24.94 -11.01 11.88
CA LEU A 13 -24.05 -9.86 12.11
C LEU A 13 -22.88 -9.82 11.13
N ILE A 14 -22.36 -10.98 10.70
CA ILE A 14 -21.31 -11.07 9.68
C ILE A 14 -21.89 -10.71 8.31
N GLU A 15 -23.07 -11.21 7.96
CA GLU A 15 -23.69 -10.94 6.66
C GLU A 15 -24.00 -9.44 6.46
N ASN A 16 -24.46 -8.74 7.50
CA ASN A 16 -24.73 -7.30 7.42
C ASN A 16 -23.46 -6.42 7.46
N THR A 17 -22.36 -6.88 8.07
CA THR A 17 -21.09 -6.12 8.10
C THR A 17 -20.27 -6.29 6.82
N VAL A 18 -20.32 -7.47 6.21
CA VAL A 18 -19.64 -7.75 4.93
C VAL A 18 -20.35 -7.06 3.75
N ALA A 19 -21.67 -6.85 3.83
CA ALA A 19 -22.42 -6.12 2.79
C ALA A 19 -22.24 -4.58 2.85
N ALA A 20 -21.82 -4.01 3.98
CA ALA A 20 -21.80 -2.55 4.21
C ALA A 20 -20.43 -1.87 3.96
N LYS A 21 -19.36 -2.63 3.73
CA LYS A 21 -18.06 -2.09 3.30
C LYS A 21 -17.58 -2.92 2.14
N SER A 22 -17.47 -2.31 0.96
CA SER A 22 -16.81 -2.94 -0.19
C SER A 22 -15.35 -3.22 0.21
N PRO A 23 -14.98 -4.45 0.62
CA PRO A 23 -13.73 -4.69 1.34
C PRO A 23 -12.54 -4.57 0.37
N ALA A 24 -12.77 -4.89 -0.89
CA ALA A 24 -11.76 -4.83 -1.95
C ALA A 24 -11.11 -3.45 -2.12
N HIS A 25 -11.83 -2.34 -1.86
CA HIS A 25 -11.28 -1.01 -2.07
C HIS A 25 -10.47 -0.49 -0.86
N GLU A 26 -10.91 -0.81 0.35
CA GLU A 26 -10.16 -0.49 1.58
C GLU A 26 -8.90 -1.36 1.69
N ASP A 27 -9.00 -2.64 1.33
CA ASP A 27 -7.87 -3.56 1.28
C ASP A 27 -6.80 -3.11 0.27
N ALA A 28 -7.23 -2.63 -0.90
CA ALA A 28 -6.31 -2.10 -1.92
C ALA A 28 -5.56 -0.85 -1.45
N LYS A 29 -6.25 0.08 -0.77
CA LYS A 29 -5.61 1.28 -0.20
C LYS A 29 -4.66 0.92 0.94
N ALA A 30 -5.06 0.02 1.82
CA ALA A 30 -4.22 -0.45 2.91
C ALA A 30 -2.95 -1.14 2.39
N TRP A 31 -3.08 -2.00 1.37
CA TRP A 31 -1.95 -2.63 0.71
C TRP A 31 -1.01 -1.60 0.07
N GLN A 32 -1.55 -0.64 -0.68
CA GLN A 32 -0.74 0.39 -1.33
C GLN A 32 0.04 1.19 -0.30
N GLN A 33 -0.60 1.60 0.79
CA GLN A 33 0.05 2.34 1.87
C GLN A 33 1.20 1.55 2.51
N ALA A 34 0.95 0.27 2.83
CA ALA A 34 1.98 -0.61 3.38
C ALA A 34 3.15 -0.83 2.41
N ALA A 35 2.87 -0.97 1.11
CA ALA A 35 3.88 -1.09 0.06
C ALA A 35 4.73 0.20 -0.05
N GLU A 36 4.10 1.37 -0.05
CA GLU A 36 4.81 2.66 -0.05
C GLU A 36 5.70 2.82 1.19
N ASP A 37 5.20 2.45 2.38
CA ASP A 37 5.97 2.48 3.63
C ASP A 37 7.18 1.53 3.60
N CYS A 38 6.99 0.32 3.06
CA CYS A 38 8.07 -0.64 2.83
C CYS A 38 9.15 -0.04 1.93
N VAL A 39 8.74 0.63 0.83
CA VAL A 39 9.68 1.26 -0.11
C VAL A 39 10.51 2.35 0.57
N LEU A 40 9.87 3.25 1.31
CA LEU A 40 10.57 4.33 2.00
C LEU A 40 11.53 3.80 3.08
N ALA A 41 11.10 2.81 3.86
CA ALA A 41 11.95 2.20 4.88
C ALA A 41 13.17 1.51 4.24
N ARG A 42 12.97 0.79 3.13
CA ARG A 42 14.04 0.11 2.42
C ARG A 42 15.03 1.09 1.83
N ILE A 43 14.58 2.13 1.14
CA ILE A 43 15.45 3.18 0.57
C ILE A 43 16.25 3.88 1.67
N LYS A 44 15.63 4.18 2.82
CA LYS A 44 16.34 4.75 3.98
C LYS A 44 17.46 3.83 4.48
N SER A 45 17.27 2.51 4.43
CA SER A 45 18.28 1.53 4.82
C SER A 45 19.47 1.43 3.86
N LEU A 46 19.27 1.75 2.58
CA LEU A 46 20.32 1.67 1.55
C LEU A 46 21.38 2.78 1.66
N ARG A 47 21.15 3.82 2.47
CA ARG A 47 22.09 4.94 2.69
C ARG A 47 22.65 5.50 1.38
N LEU A 48 21.78 5.74 0.40
CA LEU A 48 22.16 6.27 -0.92
C LEU A 48 22.86 7.62 -0.77
N VAL A 49 24.17 7.65 -1.03
CA VAL A 49 25.01 8.85 -0.93
C VAL A 49 24.60 9.82 -2.04
N GLY A 50 24.23 11.05 -1.67
CA GLY A 50 23.73 12.07 -2.61
C GLY A 50 22.19 12.11 -2.75
N GLY A 51 21.47 11.20 -2.12
CA GLY A 51 20.01 11.17 -2.13
C GLY A 51 19.41 10.70 -3.45
N LEU A 52 18.07 10.66 -3.51
CA LEU A 52 17.32 10.29 -4.72
C LEU A 52 16.64 11.51 -5.34
N PRO A 53 16.50 11.57 -6.68
CA PRO A 53 15.77 12.62 -7.36
C PRO A 53 14.33 12.72 -6.85
N CYS A 54 13.92 13.91 -6.40
CA CYS A 54 12.55 14.17 -5.94
C CYS A 54 11.73 15.02 -6.92
N HIS A 55 12.31 15.50 -8.01
CA HIS A 55 11.70 16.46 -8.95
C HIS A 55 11.04 15.80 -10.17
N LYS A 56 10.77 14.49 -10.11
CA LYS A 56 10.18 13.73 -11.21
C LYS A 56 8.68 14.04 -11.38
N ALA A 57 8.15 13.76 -12.56
CA ALA A 57 6.74 13.94 -12.87
C ALA A 57 5.85 13.02 -11.98
N PRO A 58 4.67 13.48 -11.54
CA PRO A 58 3.73 12.64 -10.81
C PRO A 58 3.31 11.40 -11.61
N LEU A 59 3.18 10.27 -10.93
CA LEU A 59 2.67 9.03 -11.53
C LEU A 59 1.14 8.97 -11.43
N SER A 60 0.51 8.40 -12.46
CA SER A 60 -0.90 8.03 -12.37
C SER A 60 -1.09 6.92 -11.32
N ALA A 61 -2.31 6.81 -10.78
CA ALA A 61 -2.61 5.82 -9.74
C ALA A 61 -2.33 4.38 -10.21
N GLU A 62 -2.73 4.04 -11.44
CA GLU A 62 -2.46 2.73 -12.05
C GLU A 62 -0.96 2.46 -12.18
N ARG A 63 -0.20 3.43 -12.73
CA ARG A 63 1.25 3.28 -12.89
C ARG A 63 1.99 3.13 -11.57
N ARG A 64 1.50 3.77 -10.51
CA ARG A 64 2.05 3.62 -9.17
C ARG A 64 1.86 2.19 -8.65
N LEU A 65 0.67 1.63 -8.78
CA LEU A 65 0.39 0.25 -8.35
C LEU A 65 1.24 -0.76 -9.12
N ASP A 66 1.33 -0.62 -10.44
CA ASP A 66 2.16 -1.48 -11.28
C ASP A 66 3.64 -1.44 -10.87
N ARG A 67 4.17 -0.25 -10.63
CA ARG A 67 5.57 -0.05 -10.20
C ARG A 67 5.81 -0.57 -8.79
N LEU A 68 4.87 -0.41 -7.85
CA LEU A 68 4.96 -1.00 -6.51
C LEU A 68 5.03 -2.53 -6.59
N HIS A 69 4.14 -3.16 -7.35
CA HIS A 69 4.16 -4.61 -7.56
C HIS A 69 5.49 -5.08 -8.16
N SER A 70 5.94 -4.41 -9.23
CA SER A 70 7.19 -4.75 -9.92
C SER A 70 8.40 -4.65 -8.99
N LEU A 71 8.49 -3.56 -8.22
CA LEU A 71 9.60 -3.32 -7.30
C LEU A 71 9.62 -4.33 -6.14
N LEU A 72 8.47 -4.61 -5.53
CA LEU A 72 8.37 -5.62 -4.47
C LEU A 72 8.69 -7.02 -4.98
N GLN A 73 8.26 -7.36 -6.21
CA GLN A 73 8.60 -8.64 -6.84
C GLN A 73 10.10 -8.75 -7.12
N LEU A 74 10.75 -7.68 -7.59
CA LEU A 74 12.21 -7.64 -7.77
C LEU A 74 12.93 -7.90 -6.44
N TRP A 75 12.47 -7.30 -5.34
CA TRP A 75 13.04 -7.53 -4.02
C TRP A 75 12.82 -8.96 -3.53
N ALA A 76 11.63 -9.53 -3.76
CA ALA A 76 11.32 -10.91 -3.42
C ALA A 76 12.20 -11.91 -4.21
N ASN A 77 12.56 -11.57 -5.45
CA ASN A 77 13.43 -12.36 -6.32
C ASN A 77 14.93 -12.19 -6.02
N GLY A 78 15.30 -11.43 -4.98
CA GLY A 78 16.69 -11.24 -4.55
C GLY A 78 17.38 -9.99 -5.11
N CYS A 79 16.73 -9.20 -5.99
CA CYS A 79 17.24 -7.92 -6.48
C CYS A 79 17.06 -6.79 -5.45
N THR A 80 17.51 -6.99 -4.22
CA THR A 80 17.16 -6.15 -3.05
C THR A 80 17.75 -4.73 -3.04
N CYS A 81 18.59 -4.40 -4.02
CA CYS A 81 19.16 -3.07 -4.27
C CYS A 81 18.46 -2.32 -5.42
N ALA A 82 17.45 -2.91 -6.07
CA ALA A 82 16.69 -2.23 -7.10
C ALA A 82 15.96 -1.02 -6.50
N VAL A 83 16.01 0.11 -7.18
CA VAL A 83 15.36 1.36 -6.78
C VAL A 83 14.60 1.91 -7.97
N ASP A 84 13.33 2.25 -7.77
CA ASP A 84 12.54 3.01 -8.74
C ASP A 84 12.51 4.49 -8.30
N GLU A 85 13.30 5.32 -9.00
CA GLU A 85 13.45 6.75 -8.67
C GLU A 85 12.17 7.55 -8.88
N ASP A 86 11.40 7.24 -9.94
CA ASP A 86 10.18 7.99 -10.22
C ASP A 86 9.09 7.63 -9.21
N LEU A 87 9.00 6.36 -8.83
CA LEU A 87 8.09 5.89 -7.78
C LEU A 87 8.44 6.53 -6.43
N PHE A 88 9.73 6.59 -6.08
CA PHE A 88 10.17 7.26 -4.86
C PHE A 88 9.80 8.75 -4.86
N ALA A 89 10.09 9.46 -5.95
CA ALA A 89 9.78 10.88 -6.08
C ALA A 89 8.27 11.13 -5.93
N ASP A 90 7.44 10.31 -6.57
CA ASP A 90 5.99 10.40 -6.50
C ASP A 90 5.46 10.20 -5.07
N ILE A 91 5.93 9.16 -4.36
CA ILE A 91 5.53 8.88 -2.96
C ILE A 91 5.90 10.05 -2.04
N VAL A 92 7.14 10.55 -2.13
CA VAL A 92 7.61 11.65 -1.28
C VAL A 92 6.82 12.93 -1.54
N ASN A 93 6.58 13.26 -2.80
CA ASN A 93 5.84 14.47 -3.17
C ASN A 93 4.39 14.41 -2.69
N ARG A 94 3.72 13.25 -2.81
CA ARG A 94 2.35 13.05 -2.31
C ARG A 94 2.25 13.15 -0.78
N ARG A 95 3.24 12.63 -0.05
CA ARG A 95 3.27 12.75 1.42
C ARG A 95 3.51 14.18 1.88
N ARG A 96 4.33 14.94 1.14
CA ARG A 96 4.51 16.38 1.41
C ARG A 96 3.23 17.17 1.20
N GLN A 97 2.47 16.87 0.14
CA GLN A 97 1.21 17.55 -0.18
C GLN A 97 0.07 17.23 0.79
N SER A 98 0.11 16.07 1.45
CA SER A 98 -0.92 15.66 2.43
C SER A 98 -0.60 16.08 3.88
N ALA A 99 0.63 16.54 4.14
CA ALA A 99 1.08 16.99 5.45
C ALA A 99 1.08 18.52 5.63
N GLY A 100 0.71 19.27 4.59
CA GLY A 100 0.55 20.74 4.61
C GLY A 100 -0.93 21.12 4.61
#